data_AF-A0A061B104-F1
#
_entry.id   AF-A0A061B104-F1
#
_cell.length_a   1.000
_cell.length_b   1.000
_cell.length_c   1.000
_cell.angle_alpha   90.00
_cell.angle_beta   90.00
_cell.angle_gamma   90.00
#
_symmetry.space_group_name_H-M   'P 1'
#
loop_
_entity.id
_entity.type
_entity.pdbx_description
1 polymer ?
#
loop_
_entity_poly.entity_id
_entity_poly.type
_entity_poly.pdbx_seq_one_letter_code
_entity_poly.pdbx_strand_id
1 'polypeptide(L)'
;METLAQKYTQKSGAVSALGYDNTDDLKNDYISGVNLPLAPSLSMPPISQPAEFLRAHTDDSKNPDCKIKIAHGTTTLAFRFKGGIVVAVDSRATAGQWIASQTVKKVIEINPMLLGTMAGGAADCQFWETWLGTQCRLHELREKERISVAAASKILSNLVYQYKGMGLSMGTMICGFTKKEGPTIYYVDSDGTRLKGDVFCVGSGQTFAYGVLDSNLKWDLTVEEALYLGKRSILAAAHRDAYSGGSINLYHITEEGWVYHGNYDVGPTFYEIKEKEGSFNNVVG
;
A
#
# COMPACT_ATOMS: atom_id res chain seq x y z
N MET A 1 -14.35 -46.46 25.80
CA MET A 1 -13.96 -46.57 24.37
C MET A 1 -13.96 -45.17 23.79
N GLU A 2 -12.79 -44.54 23.69
CA GLU A 2 -12.64 -43.29 22.95
C GLU A 2 -12.81 -43.56 21.46
N THR A 3 -13.59 -42.72 20.78
CA THR A 3 -13.83 -42.87 19.33
C THR A 3 -12.69 -42.25 18.53
N LEU A 4 -12.38 -42.82 17.36
CA LEU A 4 -11.29 -42.39 16.48
C LEU A 4 -11.34 -40.87 16.14
N ALA A 5 -12.53 -40.25 16.20
CA ALA A 5 -12.76 -38.83 15.98
C ALA A 5 -12.21 -37.93 17.09
N GLN A 6 -12.14 -38.40 18.34
CA GLN A 6 -11.60 -37.64 19.47
C GLN A 6 -10.07 -37.49 19.39
N LYS A 7 -9.37 -38.36 18.67
CA LYS A 7 -7.91 -38.29 18.47
C LYS A 7 -7.46 -37.18 17.53
N TYR A 8 -8.36 -36.61 16.72
CA TYR A 8 -8.05 -35.61 15.70
C TYR A 8 -8.85 -34.31 15.83
N THR A 9 -9.69 -34.19 16.85
CA THR A 9 -10.39 -32.93 17.16
C THR A 9 -9.51 -32.11 18.10
N GLN A 10 -8.84 -31.08 17.58
CA GLN A 10 -8.19 -30.11 18.45
C GLN A 10 -9.25 -29.40 19.30
N LYS A 11 -9.08 -29.43 20.64
CA LYS A 11 -9.80 -28.54 21.54
C LYS A 11 -9.54 -27.10 21.07
N SER A 12 -10.60 -26.31 20.96
CA SER A 12 -10.54 -24.88 20.61
C SER A 12 -9.43 -24.20 21.41
N GLY A 13 -8.43 -23.64 20.70
CA GLY A 13 -7.28 -22.98 21.31
C GLY A 13 -7.65 -21.81 22.23
N ALA A 14 -8.85 -21.25 22.07
CA ALA A 14 -9.37 -20.19 22.93
C ALA A 14 -9.57 -20.64 24.39
N VAL A 15 -9.95 -21.90 24.62
CA VAL A 15 -10.21 -22.43 25.97
C VAL A 15 -8.89 -22.76 26.68
N SER A 16 -7.88 -23.24 25.94
CA SER A 16 -6.56 -23.56 26.50
C SER A 16 -5.70 -22.33 26.76
N ALA A 17 -5.87 -21.24 26.02
CA ALA A 17 -5.07 -20.03 26.19
C ALA A 17 -5.45 -19.21 27.43
N LEU A 18 -6.66 -19.44 27.98
CA LEU A 18 -7.19 -18.67 29.10
C LEU A 18 -7.08 -19.38 30.46
N GLY A 19 -6.61 -20.63 30.50
CA GLY A 19 -6.26 -21.30 31.77
C GLY A 19 -7.41 -21.53 32.76
N TYR A 20 -8.67 -21.53 32.31
CA TYR A 20 -9.83 -21.76 33.18
C TYR A 20 -10.36 -23.19 33.05
N ASP A 21 -10.39 -23.91 34.17
CA ASP A 21 -10.96 -25.26 34.28
C ASP A 21 -12.49 -25.26 34.53
N ASN A 22 -13.15 -24.11 34.66
CA ASN A 22 -14.59 -24.05 34.92
C ASN A 22 -15.28 -22.78 34.41
N THR A 23 -16.55 -22.93 34.02
CA THR A 23 -17.37 -21.90 33.33
C THR A 23 -17.98 -20.82 34.24
N ASP A 24 -17.69 -20.81 35.54
CA ASP A 24 -18.34 -19.91 36.51
C ASP A 24 -17.60 -18.57 36.73
N ASP A 25 -16.37 -18.41 36.23
CA ASP A 25 -15.58 -17.18 36.41
C ASP A 25 -15.91 -16.06 35.40
N LEU A 26 -16.81 -16.32 34.45
CA LEU A 26 -17.22 -15.37 33.39
C LEU A 26 -17.94 -14.10 33.90
N LYS A 27 -18.35 -14.03 35.17
CA LYS A 27 -19.17 -12.92 35.69
C LYS A 27 -18.38 -11.74 36.29
N ASN A 28 -17.07 -11.86 36.52
CA ASN A 28 -16.32 -10.86 37.29
C ASN A 28 -15.25 -10.07 36.50
N ASP A 29 -15.07 -10.29 35.19
CA ASP A 29 -13.90 -9.78 34.47
C ASP A 29 -14.14 -8.50 33.64
N TYR A 30 -14.99 -7.59 34.12
CA TYR A 30 -15.19 -6.30 33.45
C TYR A 30 -14.09 -5.26 33.70
N ILE A 31 -13.03 -5.57 34.46
CA ILE A 31 -12.04 -4.56 34.90
C ILE A 31 -10.56 -4.97 34.72
N SER A 32 -10.22 -6.20 34.31
CA SER A 32 -8.82 -6.56 34.05
C SER A 32 -8.50 -6.54 32.56
N GLY A 33 -7.45 -5.78 32.19
CA GLY A 33 -7.18 -5.33 30.83
C GLY A 33 -7.18 -6.44 29.78
N VAL A 34 -8.15 -6.36 28.85
CA VAL A 34 -8.14 -7.16 27.64
C VAL A 34 -6.92 -6.73 26.83
N ASN A 35 -5.89 -7.57 26.85
CA ASN A 35 -4.73 -7.43 25.97
C ASN A 35 -5.17 -7.91 24.58
N LEU A 36 -6.06 -7.12 23.94
CA LEU A 36 -6.43 -7.35 22.55
C LEU A 36 -5.15 -7.23 21.75
N PRO A 37 -4.73 -8.28 21.00
CA PRO A 37 -3.66 -8.10 20.04
C PRO A 37 -4.08 -6.97 19.09
N LEU A 38 -3.43 -5.81 19.21
CA LEU A 38 -3.78 -4.58 18.50
C LEU A 38 -3.64 -4.75 16.97
N ALA A 39 -2.84 -5.73 16.55
CA ALA A 39 -2.74 -6.20 15.18
C ALA A 39 -3.35 -7.61 15.06
N PRO A 40 -4.15 -7.88 14.00
CA PRO A 40 -4.59 -9.24 13.71
C PRO A 40 -3.39 -10.16 13.47
N SER A 41 -3.46 -11.39 13.98
CA SER A 41 -2.47 -12.44 13.74
C SER A 41 -2.85 -13.26 12.52
N LEU A 42 -1.92 -13.40 11.55
CA LEU A 42 -2.08 -14.37 10.47
C LEU A 42 -1.64 -15.75 10.95
N SER A 43 -2.53 -16.74 10.86
CA SER A 43 -2.20 -18.13 11.15
C SER A 43 -1.19 -18.66 10.14
N MET A 44 -0.06 -19.18 10.63
CA MET A 44 0.96 -19.78 9.77
C MET A 44 0.64 -21.25 9.47
N PRO A 45 1.04 -21.76 8.28
CA PRO A 45 0.91 -23.18 7.97
C PRO A 45 1.64 -24.04 9.02
N PRO A 46 1.08 -25.20 9.43
CA PRO A 46 1.65 -26.05 10.48
C PRO A 46 2.82 -26.88 9.94
N ILE A 47 3.86 -26.21 9.45
CA ILE A 47 5.10 -26.80 8.94
C ILE A 47 6.28 -26.32 9.77
N SER A 48 7.37 -27.09 9.80
CA SER A 48 8.53 -26.83 10.67
C SER A 48 9.16 -25.46 10.44
N GLN A 49 9.27 -25.03 9.18
CA GLN A 49 9.89 -23.76 8.78
C GLN A 49 9.06 -23.06 7.70
N PRO A 50 7.96 -22.36 8.07
CA PRO A 50 7.05 -21.75 7.11
C PRO A 50 7.69 -20.69 6.20
N ALA A 51 8.63 -19.91 6.74
CA ALA A 51 9.34 -18.88 5.98
C ALA A 51 10.27 -19.48 4.90
N GLU A 52 10.95 -20.59 5.21
CA GLU A 52 11.80 -21.29 4.24
C GLU A 52 10.95 -21.96 3.15
N PHE A 53 9.83 -22.56 3.54
CA PHE A 53 8.87 -23.11 2.59
C PHE A 53 8.37 -22.04 1.62
N LEU A 54 7.91 -20.88 2.13
CA LEU A 54 7.47 -19.77 1.27
C LEU A 54 8.58 -19.35 0.31
N ARG A 55 9.78 -19.09 0.82
CA ARG A 55 10.94 -18.72 -0.01
C ARG A 55 11.23 -19.74 -1.12
N ALA A 56 11.22 -21.03 -0.80
CA ALA A 56 11.45 -22.08 -1.81
C ALA A 56 10.40 -22.10 -2.95
N HIS A 57 9.21 -21.54 -2.71
CA HIS A 57 8.08 -21.60 -3.64
C HIS A 57 7.70 -20.25 -4.26
N THR A 58 8.22 -19.13 -3.75
CA THR A 58 7.87 -17.77 -4.21
C THR A 58 9.06 -16.87 -4.57
N ASP A 59 10.27 -17.22 -4.14
CA ASP A 59 11.48 -16.40 -4.34
C ASP A 59 12.28 -16.93 -5.54
N ASP A 60 12.14 -16.27 -6.68
CA ASP A 60 12.79 -16.65 -7.94
C ASP A 60 14.31 -16.45 -7.92
N SER A 61 14.81 -15.60 -7.01
CA SER A 61 16.25 -15.45 -6.78
C SER A 61 16.87 -16.67 -6.09
N LYS A 62 16.07 -17.38 -5.27
CA LYS A 62 16.50 -18.59 -4.55
C LYS A 62 16.19 -19.87 -5.29
N ASN A 63 15.04 -19.91 -5.96
CA ASN A 63 14.62 -21.06 -6.74
C ASN A 63 14.06 -20.59 -8.09
N PRO A 64 14.85 -20.62 -9.17
CA PRO A 64 14.39 -20.25 -10.50
C PRO A 64 13.17 -21.06 -10.99
N ASP A 65 13.00 -22.28 -10.47
CA ASP A 65 11.90 -23.20 -10.76
C ASP A 65 10.68 -23.02 -9.84
N CYS A 66 10.66 -21.96 -9.02
CA CYS A 66 9.52 -21.66 -8.16
C CYS A 66 8.24 -21.49 -8.99
N LYS A 67 7.16 -22.16 -8.60
CA LYS A 67 5.89 -22.14 -9.35
C LYS A 67 5.18 -20.80 -9.25
N ILE A 68 5.38 -20.06 -8.16
CA ILE A 68 4.75 -18.77 -7.92
C ILE A 68 5.81 -17.70 -8.13
N LYS A 69 5.71 -16.93 -9.21
CA LYS A 69 6.57 -15.77 -9.43
C LYS A 69 5.84 -14.52 -8.96
N ILE A 70 6.38 -13.85 -7.94
CA ILE A 70 5.82 -12.59 -7.45
C ILE A 70 6.22 -11.48 -8.41
N ALA A 71 5.43 -11.31 -9.47
CA ALA A 71 5.58 -10.17 -10.37
C ALA A 71 4.90 -8.95 -9.76
N HIS A 72 5.68 -7.91 -9.46
CA HIS A 72 5.14 -6.63 -9.02
C HIS A 72 4.81 -5.79 -10.26
N GLY A 73 3.54 -5.77 -10.66
CA GLY A 73 3.06 -4.78 -11.64
C GLY A 73 2.47 -3.61 -10.91
N THR A 74 2.90 -2.35 -11.18
CA THR A 74 2.25 -1.07 -10.81
C THR A 74 3.20 0.10 -11.11
N THR A 75 2.64 1.29 -11.35
CA THR A 75 3.35 2.56 -11.13
C THR A 75 2.55 3.44 -10.18
N THR A 76 3.16 3.80 -9.05
CA THR A 76 2.65 4.83 -8.14
C THR A 76 3.72 5.89 -7.95
N LEU A 77 3.31 7.14 -7.74
CA LEU A 77 4.21 8.21 -7.34
C LEU A 77 3.53 9.19 -6.39
N ALA A 78 4.33 9.82 -5.55
CA ALA A 78 3.93 10.95 -4.74
C ALA A 78 5.08 11.96 -4.63
N PHE A 79 4.75 13.25 -4.71
CA PHE A 79 5.76 14.30 -4.52
C PHE A 79 5.20 15.55 -3.86
N ARG A 80 6.07 16.22 -3.10
CA ARG A 80 5.79 17.50 -2.43
C ARG A 80 6.08 18.68 -3.35
N PHE A 81 5.26 19.70 -3.24
CA PHE A 81 5.46 21.00 -3.88
C PHE A 81 4.86 22.10 -3.00
N LYS A 82 5.01 23.38 -3.37
CA LYS A 82 4.51 24.53 -2.63
C LYS A 82 3.02 24.42 -2.28
N GLY A 83 2.22 23.84 -3.18
CA GLY A 83 0.77 23.68 -3.00
C GLY A 83 0.35 22.43 -2.22
N GLY A 84 1.29 21.63 -1.68
CA GLY A 84 0.98 20.41 -0.91
C GLY A 84 1.64 19.16 -1.47
N ILE A 85 0.85 18.10 -1.72
CA ILE A 85 1.33 16.83 -2.28
C ILE A 85 0.46 16.42 -3.46
N VAL A 86 1.08 15.96 -4.55
CA VAL A 86 0.37 15.22 -5.61
C VAL A 86 0.64 13.74 -5.42
N VAL A 87 -0.41 12.93 -5.50
CA VAL A 87 -0.34 11.46 -5.54
C VAL A 87 -0.98 11.01 -6.85
N ALA A 88 -0.26 10.19 -7.62
CA ALA A 88 -0.73 9.66 -8.89
C ALA A 88 -0.43 8.16 -8.99
N VAL A 89 -1.40 7.38 -9.46
CA VAL A 89 -1.27 5.92 -9.60
C VAL A 89 -1.91 5.43 -10.89
N ASP A 90 -1.38 4.33 -11.45
CA ASP A 90 -2.08 3.55 -12.47
C ASP A 90 -3.16 2.63 -11.85
N SER A 91 -3.89 1.85 -12.65
CA SER A 91 -5.01 1.01 -12.19
C SER A 91 -4.97 -0.44 -12.70
N ARG A 92 -3.88 -0.86 -13.36
CA ARG A 92 -3.72 -2.23 -13.86
C ARG A 92 -3.36 -3.21 -12.75
N ALA A 93 -3.96 -4.39 -12.75
CA ALA A 93 -3.53 -5.53 -11.95
C ALA A 93 -3.26 -6.74 -12.86
N THR A 94 -2.21 -7.50 -12.54
CA THR A 94 -1.74 -8.61 -13.36
C THR A 94 -1.54 -9.88 -12.53
N ALA A 95 -1.81 -11.03 -13.15
CA ALA A 95 -1.47 -12.35 -12.63
C ALA A 95 -0.49 -13.01 -13.61
N GLY A 96 0.81 -12.80 -13.39
CA GLY A 96 1.82 -13.07 -14.41
C GLY A 96 1.62 -12.15 -15.63
N GLN A 97 1.53 -12.72 -16.82
CA GLN A 97 1.29 -11.97 -18.06
C GLN A 97 -0.20 -11.63 -18.29
N TRP A 98 -1.11 -12.27 -17.54
CA TRP A 98 -2.54 -12.03 -17.66
C TRP A 98 -2.91 -10.69 -17.00
N ILE A 99 -3.57 -9.79 -17.76
CA ILE A 99 -4.14 -8.56 -17.21
C ILE A 99 -5.46 -8.93 -16.51
N ALA A 100 -5.41 -9.01 -15.19
CA ALA A 100 -6.54 -9.39 -14.36
C ALA A 100 -7.58 -8.25 -14.23
N SER A 101 -7.12 -6.99 -14.19
CA SER A 101 -8.00 -5.82 -14.13
C SER A 101 -7.29 -4.57 -14.66
N GLN A 102 -8.08 -3.59 -15.10
CA GLN A 102 -7.65 -2.25 -15.55
C GLN A 102 -8.30 -1.15 -14.69
N THR A 103 -8.93 -1.50 -13.57
CA THR A 103 -9.78 -0.57 -12.78
C THR A 103 -9.52 -0.66 -11.28
N VAL A 104 -8.36 -1.18 -10.87
CA VAL A 104 -7.99 -1.27 -9.45
C VAL A 104 -7.72 0.12 -8.89
N LYS A 105 -8.34 0.43 -7.76
CA LYS A 105 -8.06 1.64 -6.99
C LYS A 105 -6.79 1.43 -6.19
N LYS A 106 -5.64 1.94 -6.64
CA LYS A 106 -4.35 1.81 -5.93
C LYS A 106 -4.05 2.92 -4.93
N VAL A 107 -5.04 3.74 -4.61
CA VAL A 107 -4.98 4.68 -3.49
C VAL A 107 -6.00 4.26 -2.46
N ILE A 108 -5.58 4.15 -1.21
CA ILE A 108 -6.44 3.90 -0.07
C ILE A 108 -6.60 5.20 0.70
N GLU A 109 -7.86 5.62 0.84
CA GLU A 109 -8.27 6.75 1.64
C GLU A 109 -8.28 6.34 3.12
N ILE A 110 -7.10 6.37 3.78
CA ILE A 110 -6.93 5.93 5.18
C ILE A 110 -7.86 6.74 6.09
N ASN A 111 -7.88 8.06 5.90
CA ASN A 111 -8.85 9.00 6.48
C ASN A 111 -8.89 10.27 5.58
N PRO A 112 -9.69 11.31 5.89
CA PRO A 112 -9.77 12.53 5.05
C PRO A 112 -8.44 13.32 4.88
N MET A 113 -7.39 12.99 5.64
CA MET A 113 -6.09 13.69 5.63
C MET A 113 -4.91 12.81 5.19
N LEU A 114 -5.11 11.49 5.11
CA LEU A 114 -4.07 10.50 4.87
C LEU A 114 -4.46 9.64 3.68
N LEU A 115 -3.52 9.50 2.76
CA LEU A 115 -3.59 8.57 1.64
C LEU A 115 -2.46 7.54 1.77
N GLY A 116 -2.79 6.29 1.45
CA GLY A 116 -1.83 5.21 1.22
C GLY A 116 -1.83 4.80 -0.25
N THR A 117 -0.69 4.38 -0.78
CA THR A 117 -0.57 3.91 -2.17
C THR A 117 -0.22 2.44 -2.23
N MET A 118 -0.85 1.67 -3.10
CA MET A 118 -0.63 0.23 -3.18
C MET A 118 0.29 -0.14 -4.34
N ALA A 119 1.46 -0.70 -4.02
CA ALA A 119 2.30 -1.43 -4.97
C ALA A 119 2.79 -2.75 -4.32
N GLY A 120 2.79 -3.84 -5.10
CA GLY A 120 3.11 -5.18 -4.61
C GLY A 120 1.87 -6.08 -4.49
N GLY A 121 1.79 -6.88 -3.44
CA GLY A 121 0.66 -7.74 -3.15
C GLY A 121 -0.60 -6.92 -2.89
N ALA A 122 -1.57 -7.01 -3.81
CA ALA A 122 -2.81 -6.23 -3.71
C ALA A 122 -3.56 -6.49 -2.39
N ALA A 123 -3.63 -7.75 -1.96
CA ALA A 123 -4.26 -8.13 -0.70
C ALA A 123 -3.50 -7.59 0.52
N ASP A 124 -2.17 -7.67 0.51
CA ASP A 124 -1.33 -7.20 1.62
C ASP A 124 -1.49 -5.69 1.81
N CYS A 125 -1.40 -4.93 0.72
CA CYS A 125 -1.57 -3.47 0.77
C CYS A 125 -2.99 -3.12 1.24
N GLN A 126 -4.02 -3.72 0.63
CA GLN A 126 -5.40 -3.41 0.95
C GLN A 126 -5.75 -3.73 2.41
N PHE A 127 -5.36 -4.91 2.88
CA PHE A 127 -5.67 -5.34 4.24
C PHE A 127 -4.96 -4.47 5.28
N TRP A 128 -3.64 -4.28 5.14
CA TRP A 128 -2.85 -3.59 6.16
C TRP A 128 -3.05 -2.07 6.16
N GLU A 129 -3.29 -1.44 5.01
CA GLU A 129 -3.61 0.00 4.97
C GLU A 129 -5.04 0.27 5.48
N THR A 130 -6.00 -0.62 5.23
CA THR A 130 -7.34 -0.53 5.84
C THR A 130 -7.27 -0.71 7.37
N TRP A 131 -6.47 -1.68 7.84
CA TRP A 131 -6.18 -1.83 9.27
C TRP A 131 -5.50 -0.58 9.85
N LEU A 132 -4.58 0.04 9.11
CA LEU A 132 -3.93 1.29 9.53
C LEU A 132 -4.97 2.40 9.73
N GLY A 133 -5.97 2.52 8.85
CA GLY A 133 -7.09 3.45 9.04
C GLY A 133 -7.82 3.25 10.36
N THR A 134 -8.03 2.00 10.77
CA THR A 134 -8.61 1.67 12.08
C THR A 134 -7.72 2.12 13.24
N GLN A 135 -6.40 1.91 13.16
CA GLN A 135 -5.46 2.37 14.20
C GLN A 135 -5.39 3.89 14.27
N CYS A 136 -5.35 4.57 13.13
CA CYS A 136 -5.40 6.03 13.05
C CYS A 136 -6.68 6.56 13.71
N ARG A 137 -7.82 5.92 13.46
CA ARG A 137 -9.10 6.30 14.10
C ARG A 137 -9.10 6.08 15.60
N LEU A 138 -8.54 4.98 16.08
CA LEU A 138 -8.40 4.72 17.52
C LEU A 138 -7.51 5.75 18.21
N HIS A 139 -6.42 6.17 17.57
CA HIS A 139 -5.56 7.24 18.07
C HIS A 139 -6.33 8.55 18.23
N GLU A 140 -7.10 8.95 17.22
CA GLU A 140 -7.94 10.16 17.28
C GLU A 140 -8.94 10.14 18.43
N LEU A 141 -9.56 8.99 18.71
CA LEU A 141 -10.52 8.85 19.81
C LEU A 141 -9.86 8.92 21.18
N ARG A 142 -8.64 8.37 21.32
CA ARG A 142 -7.88 8.36 22.59
C ARG A 142 -7.28 9.73 22.91
N GLU A 143 -6.60 10.32 21.93
CA GLU A 143 -5.84 11.55 22.14
C GLU A 143 -6.66 12.82 21.88
N LYS A 144 -7.86 12.69 21.28
CA LYS A 144 -8.68 13.82 20.79
C LYS A 144 -7.92 14.75 19.83
N GLU A 145 -6.86 14.22 19.22
CA GLU A 145 -6.01 14.90 18.25
C GLU A 145 -5.80 14.00 17.03
N ARG A 146 -5.67 14.59 15.85
CA ARG A 146 -5.33 13.85 14.64
C ARG A 146 -3.93 13.25 14.74
N ILE A 147 -3.79 12.03 14.21
CA ILE A 147 -2.50 11.36 14.14
C ILE A 147 -1.54 12.08 13.17
N SER A 148 -0.25 12.10 13.49
CA SER A 148 0.79 12.58 12.58
C SER A 148 1.07 11.58 11.45
N VAL A 149 1.54 12.08 10.31
CA VAL A 149 1.98 11.21 9.18
C VAL A 149 3.16 10.35 9.63
N ALA A 150 4.06 10.92 10.47
CA ALA A 150 5.14 10.18 11.08
C ALA A 150 4.65 9.01 11.95
N ALA A 151 3.65 9.22 12.82
CA ALA A 151 3.13 8.14 13.67
C ALA A 151 2.38 7.09 12.84
N ALA A 152 1.51 7.51 11.91
CA ALA A 152 0.77 6.58 11.05
C ALA A 152 1.71 5.66 10.24
N SER A 153 2.70 6.25 9.55
CA SER A 153 3.71 5.47 8.81
C SER A 153 4.54 4.55 9.71
N LYS A 154 4.79 4.94 10.97
CA LYS A 154 5.57 4.12 11.91
C LYS A 154 4.76 2.95 12.46
N ILE A 155 3.46 3.11 12.68
CA ILE A 155 2.55 2.02 13.04
C ILE A 155 2.60 0.93 11.97
N LEU A 156 2.47 1.31 10.69
CA LEU A 156 2.54 0.36 9.58
C LEU A 156 3.94 -0.28 9.48
N SER A 157 5.01 0.51 9.50
CA SER A 157 6.40 0.01 9.45
C SER A 157 6.71 -0.98 10.57
N ASN A 158 6.25 -0.73 11.80
CA ASN A 158 6.45 -1.66 12.91
C ASN A 158 5.66 -2.95 12.72
N LEU A 159 4.42 -2.87 12.21
CA LEU A 159 3.62 -4.06 11.91
C LEU A 159 4.29 -4.93 10.85
N VAL A 160 4.64 -4.35 9.70
CA VAL A 160 5.20 -5.13 8.58
C VAL A 160 6.52 -5.77 8.96
N TYR A 161 7.30 -5.11 9.83
CA TYR A 161 8.53 -5.68 10.38
C TYR A 161 8.30 -6.90 11.28
N GLN A 162 7.18 -6.99 12.01
CA GLN A 162 6.82 -8.19 12.76
C GLN A 162 6.59 -9.40 11.85
N TYR A 163 6.14 -9.14 10.61
CA TYR A 163 5.92 -10.15 9.58
C TYR A 163 7.12 -10.32 8.63
N LYS A 164 8.28 -9.74 8.96
CA LYS A 164 9.47 -9.80 8.11
C LYS A 164 9.90 -11.25 7.88
N GLY A 165 10.06 -11.60 6.60
CA GLY A 165 10.41 -12.96 6.18
C GLY A 165 9.23 -13.93 6.07
N MET A 166 8.00 -13.50 6.39
CA MET A 166 6.78 -14.31 6.26
C MET A 166 6.07 -14.12 4.91
N GLY A 167 6.72 -13.47 3.94
CA GLY A 167 6.23 -13.38 2.55
C GLY A 167 5.30 -12.20 2.24
N LEU A 168 5.17 -11.22 3.14
CA LEU A 168 4.47 -9.97 2.80
C LEU A 168 5.15 -9.25 1.64
N SER A 169 4.33 -8.70 0.75
CA SER A 169 4.75 -8.01 -0.46
C SER A 169 4.07 -6.66 -0.52
N MET A 170 4.76 -5.60 -0.13
CA MET A 170 4.23 -4.24 -0.23
C MET A 170 5.33 -3.20 -0.35
N GLY A 171 5.06 -2.19 -1.17
CA GLY A 171 5.73 -0.90 -1.18
C GLY A 171 4.65 0.18 -1.22
N THR A 172 4.59 1.01 -0.18
CA THR A 172 3.54 2.01 0.00
C THR A 172 4.12 3.37 0.35
N MET A 173 3.42 4.41 -0.07
CA MET A 173 3.68 5.78 0.32
C MET A 173 2.52 6.25 1.21
N ILE A 174 2.83 6.59 2.45
CA ILE A 174 1.90 7.23 3.39
C ILE A 174 2.06 8.73 3.24
N CYS A 175 1.05 9.36 2.64
CA CYS A 175 1.04 10.77 2.30
C CYS A 175 0.00 11.50 3.15
N GLY A 176 0.36 12.67 3.69
CA GLY A 176 -0.58 13.49 4.42
C GLY A 176 -0.10 14.90 4.71
N PHE A 177 -1.00 15.70 5.25
CA PHE A 177 -0.71 17.06 5.68
C PHE A 177 -1.20 17.25 7.12
N THR A 178 -0.30 17.67 8.01
CA THR A 178 -0.68 18.10 9.36
C THR A 178 -0.12 19.48 9.64
N LYS A 179 -0.77 20.26 10.53
CA LYS A 179 -0.27 21.57 10.96
C LYS A 179 1.15 21.51 11.56
N LYS A 180 1.49 20.39 12.20
CA LYS A 180 2.78 20.18 12.87
C LYS A 180 3.89 19.81 11.88
N GLU A 181 3.59 19.04 10.84
CA GLU A 181 4.59 18.49 9.92
C GLU A 181 4.62 19.18 8.55
N GLY A 182 3.57 19.91 8.20
CA GLY A 182 3.30 20.34 6.83
C GLY A 182 2.97 19.14 5.92
N PRO A 183 3.11 19.30 4.58
CA PRO A 183 2.98 18.18 3.66
C PRO A 183 4.13 17.20 3.90
N THR A 184 3.82 15.94 4.19
CA THR A 184 4.81 14.90 4.48
C THR A 184 4.49 13.60 3.76
N ILE A 185 5.54 12.96 3.22
CA ILE A 185 5.47 11.65 2.57
C ILE A 185 6.44 10.70 3.27
N TYR A 186 5.98 9.49 3.55
CA TYR A 186 6.81 8.38 4.00
C TYR A 186 6.69 7.20 3.06
N TYR A 187 7.81 6.70 2.55
CA TYR A 187 7.90 5.38 1.93
C TYR A 187 8.01 4.30 3.03
N VAL A 188 7.24 3.22 2.89
CA VAL A 188 7.29 2.03 3.75
C VAL A 188 7.23 0.77 2.87
N ASP A 189 8.06 -0.23 3.17
CA ASP A 189 8.03 -1.53 2.46
C ASP A 189 7.93 -2.73 3.42
N SER A 190 7.72 -3.92 2.86
CA SER A 190 7.64 -5.17 3.61
C SER A 190 8.96 -5.63 4.25
N ASP A 191 10.09 -5.02 3.89
CA ASP A 191 11.37 -5.23 4.57
C ASP A 191 11.47 -4.43 5.89
N GLY A 192 10.49 -3.56 6.15
CA GLY A 192 10.41 -2.68 7.30
C GLY A 192 11.15 -1.35 7.09
N THR A 193 11.62 -1.08 5.87
CA THR A 193 12.20 0.22 5.50
C THR A 193 11.17 1.30 5.74
N ARG A 194 11.60 2.45 6.26
CA ARG A 194 10.77 3.63 6.42
C ARG A 194 11.56 4.89 6.16
N LEU A 195 11.23 5.61 5.10
CA LEU A 195 11.98 6.78 4.64
C LEU A 195 11.06 7.99 4.51
N LYS A 196 11.44 9.11 5.12
CA LYS A 196 10.83 10.42 4.83
C LYS A 196 11.50 10.99 3.59
N GLY A 197 10.73 11.55 2.66
CA GLY A 197 11.28 12.15 1.45
C GLY A 197 10.28 13.07 0.76
N ASP A 198 10.78 13.78 -0.25
CA ASP A 198 9.98 14.74 -1.01
C ASP A 198 9.39 14.15 -2.28
N VAL A 199 9.98 13.06 -2.79
CA VAL A 199 9.61 12.41 -4.05
C VAL A 199 9.82 10.92 -3.91
N PHE A 200 8.80 10.13 -4.25
CA PHE A 200 8.89 8.69 -4.37
C PHE A 200 8.11 8.20 -5.58
N CYS A 201 8.68 7.24 -6.32
CA CYS A 201 7.96 6.41 -7.27
C CYS A 201 8.17 4.95 -6.87
N VAL A 202 7.10 4.15 -6.86
CA VAL A 202 7.13 2.76 -6.40
C VAL A 202 6.39 1.85 -7.38
N GLY A 203 7.00 0.71 -7.69
CA GLY A 203 6.46 -0.35 -8.55
C GLY A 203 7.32 -0.63 -9.78
N SER A 204 6.89 -1.55 -10.66
CA SER A 204 7.64 -1.94 -11.87
C SER A 204 7.97 -0.75 -12.79
N GLY A 205 7.04 0.19 -12.93
CA GLY A 205 7.23 1.33 -13.82
C GLY A 205 7.87 2.56 -13.16
N GLN A 206 8.38 2.43 -11.93
CA GLN A 206 8.91 3.56 -11.15
C GLN A 206 10.02 4.33 -11.86
N THR A 207 10.89 3.65 -12.61
CA THR A 207 12.02 4.27 -13.32
C THR A 207 11.57 5.19 -14.45
N PHE A 208 10.50 4.81 -15.16
CA PHE A 208 9.92 5.64 -16.22
C PHE A 208 9.22 6.87 -15.65
N ALA A 209 8.55 6.72 -14.50
CA ALA A 209 7.95 7.84 -13.79
C ALA A 209 9.01 8.83 -13.30
N TYR A 210 10.09 8.33 -12.67
CA TYR A 210 11.22 9.17 -12.24
C TYR A 210 11.83 9.97 -13.38
N GLY A 211 12.03 9.38 -14.57
CA GLY A 211 12.62 10.09 -15.71
C GLY A 211 11.86 11.36 -16.13
N VAL A 212 10.53 11.34 -16.07
CA VAL A 212 9.71 12.53 -16.33
C VAL A 212 9.68 13.45 -15.12
N LEU A 213 9.49 12.87 -13.92
CA LEU A 213 9.34 13.65 -12.70
C LEU A 213 10.60 14.45 -12.36
N ASP A 214 11.77 13.82 -12.36
CA ASP A 214 13.03 14.45 -11.96
C ASP A 214 13.48 15.56 -12.92
N SER A 215 13.07 15.50 -14.19
CA SER A 215 13.43 16.51 -15.19
C SER A 215 12.51 17.74 -15.20
N ASN A 216 11.33 17.65 -14.57
CA ASN A 216 10.30 18.68 -14.65
C ASN A 216 9.81 19.18 -13.28
N LEU A 217 10.10 18.47 -12.19
CA LEU A 217 9.66 18.86 -10.86
C LEU A 217 10.35 20.14 -10.40
N LYS A 218 9.54 21.10 -9.97
CA LYS A 218 9.98 22.33 -9.29
C LYS A 218 9.13 22.55 -8.04
N TRP A 219 9.72 23.16 -7.02
CA TRP A 219 9.00 23.43 -5.77
C TRP A 219 7.83 24.40 -5.98
N ASP A 220 7.98 25.38 -6.88
CA ASP A 220 7.07 26.50 -7.11
C ASP A 220 6.01 26.25 -8.18
N LEU A 221 5.79 24.99 -8.59
CA LEU A 221 4.72 24.62 -9.51
C LEU A 221 3.35 25.08 -9.01
N THR A 222 2.50 25.51 -9.94
CA THR A 222 1.06 25.67 -9.67
C THR A 222 0.41 24.30 -9.45
N VAL A 223 -0.78 24.29 -8.83
CA VAL A 223 -1.53 23.04 -8.59
C VAL A 223 -1.83 22.32 -9.91
N GLU A 224 -2.22 23.07 -10.95
CA GLU A 224 -2.52 22.51 -12.27
C GLU A 224 -1.29 21.88 -12.93
N GLU A 225 -0.14 22.56 -12.89
CA GLU A 225 1.12 22.03 -13.42
C GLU A 225 1.60 20.80 -12.65
N ALA A 226 1.47 20.79 -11.32
CA ALA A 226 1.83 19.64 -10.50
C ALA A 226 0.93 18.43 -10.80
N LEU A 227 -0.39 18.62 -10.88
CA LEU A 227 -1.31 17.55 -11.26
C LEU A 227 -1.02 17.02 -12.66
N TYR A 228 -0.72 17.91 -13.61
CA TYR A 228 -0.31 17.54 -14.95
C TYR A 228 0.98 16.72 -14.94
N LEU A 229 2.00 17.14 -14.19
CA LEU A 229 3.27 16.42 -14.06
C LEU A 229 3.07 15.01 -13.49
N GLY A 230 2.25 14.86 -12.46
CA GLY A 230 1.87 13.54 -11.92
C GLY A 230 1.20 12.66 -12.97
N LYS A 231 0.21 13.21 -13.68
CA LYS A 231 -0.51 12.52 -14.77
C LYS A 231 0.45 12.08 -15.89
N ARG A 232 1.31 13.00 -16.33
CA ARG A 232 2.26 12.79 -17.43
C ARG A 232 3.34 11.76 -17.10
N SER A 233 3.74 11.69 -15.83
CA SER A 233 4.72 10.73 -15.32
C SER A 233 4.14 9.31 -15.25
N ILE A 234 2.90 9.14 -14.76
CA ILE A 234 2.21 7.85 -14.83
C ILE A 234 1.97 7.42 -16.28
N LEU A 235 1.58 8.35 -17.17
CA LEU A 235 1.40 8.05 -18.59
C LEU A 235 2.70 7.52 -19.24
N ALA A 236 3.86 8.10 -18.91
CA ALA A 236 5.14 7.64 -19.43
C ALA A 236 5.43 6.19 -19.02
N ALA A 237 5.15 5.85 -17.76
CA ALA A 237 5.29 4.49 -17.26
C ALA A 237 4.26 3.54 -17.88
N ALA A 238 2.98 3.92 -17.95
CA ALA A 238 1.92 3.13 -18.57
C ALA A 238 2.17 2.82 -20.05
N HIS A 239 2.90 3.69 -20.76
CA HIS A 239 3.29 3.46 -22.15
C HIS A 239 4.44 2.44 -22.29
N ARG A 240 5.37 2.39 -21.34
CA ARG A 240 6.63 1.62 -21.45
C ARG A 240 6.66 0.34 -20.63
N ASP A 241 6.10 0.36 -19.42
CA ASP A 241 5.99 -0.80 -18.56
C ASP A 241 4.74 -1.62 -18.90
N ALA A 242 4.93 -2.86 -19.32
CA ALA A 242 3.84 -3.76 -19.69
C ALA A 242 2.85 -4.03 -18.54
N TYR A 243 3.33 -3.93 -17.30
CA TYR A 243 2.54 -4.22 -16.10
C TYR A 243 1.85 -2.99 -15.49
N SER A 244 2.05 -1.81 -16.08
CA SER A 244 1.37 -0.57 -15.70
C SER A 244 0.37 -0.13 -16.76
N GLY A 245 -0.76 0.46 -16.35
CA GLY A 245 -1.72 1.05 -17.29
C GLY A 245 -3.17 1.05 -16.79
N GLY A 246 -4.10 0.95 -17.74
CA GLY A 246 -5.53 1.08 -17.47
C GLY A 246 -5.92 2.56 -17.46
N SER A 247 -5.96 3.15 -16.28
CA SER A 247 -6.32 4.54 -16.04
C SER A 247 -5.45 5.17 -14.96
N ILE A 248 -5.40 6.49 -14.95
CA ILE A 248 -4.60 7.30 -14.04
C ILE A 248 -5.55 7.93 -13.02
N ASN A 249 -5.30 7.68 -11.73
CA ASN A 249 -6.02 8.35 -10.64
C ASN A 249 -5.14 9.45 -10.05
N LEU A 250 -5.70 10.65 -9.86
CA LEU A 250 -4.99 11.80 -9.30
C LEU A 250 -5.61 12.25 -7.99
N TYR A 251 -4.75 12.57 -7.02
CA TYR A 251 -5.11 13.19 -5.76
C TYR A 251 -4.18 14.36 -5.46
N HIS A 252 -4.73 15.38 -4.81
CA HIS A 252 -4.01 16.53 -4.29
C HIS A 252 -4.26 16.64 -2.78
N ILE A 253 -3.21 16.67 -1.97
CA ILE A 253 -3.33 16.81 -0.50
C ILE A 253 -2.99 18.24 -0.11
N THR A 254 -3.91 18.90 0.58
CA THR A 254 -3.76 20.22 1.21
C THR A 254 -3.91 20.12 2.73
N GLU A 255 -3.85 21.26 3.43
CA GLU A 255 -4.06 21.31 4.89
C GLU A 255 -5.51 20.96 5.28
N GLU A 256 -6.47 21.16 4.38
CA GLU A 256 -7.88 20.84 4.58
C GLU A 256 -8.19 19.35 4.38
N GLY A 257 -7.37 18.64 3.62
CA GLY A 257 -7.52 17.22 3.29
C GLY A 257 -7.07 16.89 1.89
N TRP A 258 -7.36 15.68 1.45
CA TRP A 258 -7.13 15.30 0.07
C TRP A 258 -8.34 15.61 -0.81
N VAL A 259 -8.07 15.96 -2.06
CA VAL A 259 -9.04 16.19 -3.13
C VAL A 259 -8.76 15.19 -4.24
N TYR A 260 -9.80 14.49 -4.68
CA TYR A 260 -9.72 13.59 -5.82
C TYR A 260 -9.91 14.38 -7.12
N HIS A 261 -8.94 14.28 -8.03
CA HIS A 261 -8.91 14.99 -9.31
C HIS A 261 -9.34 14.12 -10.49
N GLY A 262 -9.94 12.95 -10.24
CA GLY A 262 -10.57 12.14 -11.28
C GLY A 262 -9.75 10.95 -11.76
N ASN A 263 -10.39 10.18 -12.64
CA ASN A 263 -9.85 9.00 -13.30
C ASN A 263 -9.71 9.28 -14.80
N TYR A 264 -8.51 9.10 -15.32
CA TYR A 264 -8.19 9.38 -16.72
C TYR A 264 -7.78 8.09 -17.43
N ASP A 265 -8.60 7.60 -18.35
CA ASP A 265 -8.26 6.42 -19.14
C ASP A 265 -7.00 6.68 -19.97
N VAL A 266 -6.02 5.77 -19.91
CA VAL A 266 -4.71 5.94 -20.56
C VAL A 266 -4.86 6.02 -22.07
N GLY A 267 -5.82 5.31 -22.68
CA GLY A 267 -6.02 5.30 -24.13
C GLY A 267 -6.28 6.70 -24.70
N PRO A 268 -7.42 7.33 -24.38
CA PRO A 268 -7.71 8.70 -24.80
C PRO A 268 -6.68 9.71 -24.32
N THR A 269 -6.22 9.60 -23.07
CA THR A 269 -5.25 10.54 -22.48
C THR A 269 -3.91 10.52 -23.24
N PHE A 270 -3.48 9.35 -23.72
CA PHE A 270 -2.26 9.21 -24.52
C PHE A 270 -2.35 10.03 -25.81
N TYR A 271 -3.43 9.86 -26.57
CA TYR A 271 -3.60 10.56 -27.85
C TYR A 271 -3.82 12.07 -27.66
N GLU A 272 -4.57 12.48 -26.63
CA GLU A 272 -4.73 13.90 -26.26
C GLU A 272 -3.38 14.55 -25.96
N ILE A 273 -2.55 13.91 -25.12
CA ILE A 273 -1.22 14.44 -24.75
C ILE A 273 -0.26 14.41 -25.93
N LYS A 274 -0.30 13.35 -26.76
CA LYS A 274 0.50 13.26 -27.98
C LYS A 274 0.23 14.45 -28.91
N GLU A 275 -1.04 14.78 -29.15
CA GLU A 275 -1.43 15.90 -30.01
C GLU A 275 -1.06 17.24 -29.38
N LYS A 276 -1.36 17.43 -28.09
CA LYS A 276 -1.14 18.70 -27.38
C LYS A 276 0.33 19.04 -27.15
N GLU A 277 1.15 18.06 -26.78
CA GLU A 277 2.58 18.27 -26.49
C GLU A 277 3.48 18.09 -27.71
N GLY A 278 3.03 17.40 -28.76
CA GLY A 278 3.92 16.90 -29.82
C GLY A 278 4.96 15.90 -29.28
N SER A 279 4.61 15.18 -28.21
CA SER A 279 5.45 14.13 -27.61
C SER A 279 5.08 12.74 -28.15
N PHE A 280 5.83 11.70 -27.77
CA PHE A 280 5.63 10.32 -28.28
C PHE A 280 5.69 10.21 -29.82
N ASN A 281 6.58 10.97 -30.47
CA ASN A 281 6.72 11.07 -31.94
C ASN A 281 6.95 9.74 -32.65
N ASN A 282 7.52 8.75 -31.96
CA ASN A 282 7.76 7.42 -32.52
C ASN A 282 6.48 6.59 -32.69
N VAL A 283 5.39 6.95 -32.02
CA VAL A 283 4.10 6.24 -32.15
C VAL A 283 3.33 6.82 -33.33
N VAL A 284 2.86 5.97 -34.24
CA VAL A 284 1.98 6.39 -35.34
C VAL A 284 0.60 6.72 -34.77
N GLY A 285 0.09 7.91 -35.09
CA GLY A 285 -1.21 8.43 -34.64
C GLY A 285 -2.35 7.98 -35.53
#